data_AF-A0A8T4XQK8-F1
#
_entry.id   AF-A0A8T4XQK8-F1
#
_cell.length_a   1.000
_cell.length_b   1.000
_cell.length_c   1.000
_cell.angle_alpha   90.00
_cell.angle_beta   90.00
_cell.angle_gamma   90.00
#
_symmetry.space_group_name_H-M   'P 1'
#
loop_
_entity.id
_entity.type
_entity.pdbx_description
1 polymer ?
#
loop_
_entity_poly.entity_id
_entity_poly.type
_entity_poly.pdbx_seq_one_letter_code
_entity_poly.pdbx_strand_id
1 'polypeptide(L)'
;MPFRKKMREEPVRETSYEIFGGALIKKTPSGYEITWHSPMLTTIVVDEEPRLEGVPYVKEGDNLRIEAQECKLKVIRENEKRKIVFTPL
;
A
#
# COMPACT_ATOMS: atom_id res chain seq x y z
N MET A 1 -16.73 26.05 33.33
CA MET A 1 -17.00 25.31 32.07
C MET A 1 -15.71 24.61 31.66
N PRO A 2 -15.60 23.27 31.75
CA PRO A 2 -14.39 22.60 31.31
C PRO A 2 -14.43 22.39 29.79
N PHE A 3 -13.48 23.01 29.09
CA PHE A 3 -13.19 22.72 27.68
C PHE A 3 -12.61 21.32 27.58
N ARG A 4 -13.45 20.33 27.26
CA ARG A 4 -13.00 19.03 26.78
C ARG A 4 -12.26 19.26 25.46
N LYS A 5 -10.93 19.27 25.51
CA LYS A 5 -10.09 19.12 24.31
C LYS A 5 -10.53 17.82 23.61
N LYS A 6 -11.32 17.93 22.54
CA LYS A 6 -11.47 16.85 21.59
C LYS A 6 -10.07 16.59 21.04
N MET A 7 -9.47 15.44 21.38
CA MET A 7 -8.36 14.92 20.60
C MET A 7 -8.84 14.94 19.15
N ARG A 8 -8.12 15.65 18.29
CA ARG A 8 -8.29 15.51 16.85
C ARG A 8 -7.90 14.07 16.56
N GLU A 9 -8.87 13.17 16.48
CA GLU A 9 -8.69 11.91 15.77
C GLU A 9 -8.21 12.33 14.39
N GLU A 10 -6.93 12.09 14.12
CA GLU A 10 -6.37 12.35 12.80
C GLU A 10 -7.21 11.54 11.82
N PRO A 11 -7.85 12.19 10.83
CA PRO A 11 -8.76 11.48 9.94
C PRO A 11 -7.94 10.41 9.20
N VAL A 12 -8.25 9.14 9.46
CA VAL A 12 -7.64 8.03 8.73
C VAL A 12 -7.91 8.28 7.26
N ARG A 13 -6.84 8.56 6.50
CA ARG A 13 -6.96 8.78 5.06
C ARG A 13 -6.72 7.45 4.39
N GLU A 14 -7.80 6.83 3.94
CA GLU A 14 -7.77 5.62 3.15
C GLU A 14 -7.82 6.00 1.67
N THR A 15 -6.86 5.52 0.90
CA THR A 15 -6.86 5.66 -0.56
C THR A 15 -6.77 4.28 -1.15
N SER A 16 -7.72 3.94 -2.03
CA SER A 16 -7.75 2.66 -2.73
C SER A 16 -7.40 2.86 -4.19
N TYR A 17 -6.55 2.01 -4.73
CA TYR A 17 -6.18 1.96 -6.14
C TYR A 17 -6.51 0.58 -6.69
N GLU A 18 -7.10 0.54 -7.88
CA GLU A 18 -7.34 -0.69 -8.61
C GLU A 18 -6.16 -0.90 -9.55
N ILE A 19 -5.45 -2.00 -9.35
CA ILE A 19 -4.25 -2.38 -10.08
C ILE A 19 -4.63 -3.47 -11.07
N PHE A 20 -4.40 -3.18 -12.35
CA PHE A 20 -4.61 -4.10 -13.45
C PHE A 20 -3.26 -4.43 -14.09
N GLY A 21 -2.95 -5.70 -14.27
CA GLY A 21 -1.68 -6.16 -14.84
C GLY A 21 -0.53 -6.31 -13.83
N GLY A 22 -0.86 -6.42 -12.53
CA GLY A 22 0.09 -6.67 -11.46
C GLY A 22 0.86 -5.44 -10.96
N ALA A 23 1.75 -5.68 -10.00
CA ALA A 23 2.56 -4.67 -9.33
C ALA A 23 3.93 -5.25 -8.96
N LEU A 24 4.93 -4.38 -8.84
CA LEU A 24 6.26 -4.71 -8.41
C LEU A 24 6.54 -4.02 -7.08
N ILE A 25 7.01 -4.77 -6.09
CA ILE A 25 7.39 -4.30 -4.78
C ILE A 25 8.88 -4.56 -4.65
N LYS A 26 9.68 -3.50 -4.56
CA LYS A 26 11.12 -3.57 -4.35
C LYS A 26 11.44 -3.19 -2.93
N LYS A 27 12.23 -4.01 -2.24
CA LYS A 27 12.80 -3.62 -0.96
C LYS A 27 13.94 -2.63 -1.20
N THR A 28 13.89 -1.50 -0.51
CA THR A 28 14.90 -0.44 -0.55
C THR A 28 15.42 -0.20 0.87
N PRO A 29 16.59 0.46 1.04
CA PRO A 29 17.09 0.80 2.37
C PRO A 29 16.14 1.68 3.19
N SER A 30 15.27 2.44 2.50
CA SER A 30 14.31 3.36 3.09
C SER A 30 12.91 2.76 3.27
N GLY A 31 12.72 1.47 3.00
CA GLY A 31 11.41 0.80 3.08
C GLY A 31 11.10 0.00 1.82
N TYR A 32 9.89 0.10 1.30
CA TYR A 32 9.39 -0.65 0.16
C TYR A 32 8.87 0.30 -0.92
N GLU A 33 9.40 0.15 -2.12
CA GLU A 33 8.95 0.85 -3.31
C GLU A 33 7.95 -0.03 -4.04
N ILE A 34 6.75 0.49 -4.26
CA ILE A 34 5.65 -0.23 -4.90
C ILE A 34 5.33 0.50 -6.20
N THR A 35 5.51 -0.20 -7.31
CA THR A 35 5.28 0.31 -8.66
C THR A 35 4.22 -0.53 -9.35
N TRP A 36 3.21 0.11 -9.94
CA TRP A 36 2.20 -0.56 -10.74
C TRP A 36 1.79 0.32 -11.93
N HIS A 37 1.11 -0.27 -12.89
CA HIS A 37 0.71 0.43 -14.10
C HIS A 37 -0.82 0.45 -14.23
N SER A 38 -1.49 1.45 -13.64
CA SER A 38 -2.92 1.70 -13.94
C SER A 38 -3.41 3.05 -13.41
N PRO A 39 -3.97 3.95 -14.25
CA PRO A 39 -3.90 4.01 -15.72
C PRO A 39 -2.52 4.48 -16.24
N MET A 40 -1.65 4.95 -15.35
CA MET A 40 -0.27 5.35 -15.62
C MET A 40 0.66 4.59 -14.68
N LEU A 41 1.95 4.55 -15.01
CA LEU A 41 2.98 4.03 -14.12
C LEU A 41 3.01 4.87 -12.83
N THR A 42 2.55 4.28 -11.74
CA THR A 42 2.50 4.91 -10.42
C THR A 42 3.49 4.20 -9.51
N THR A 43 4.30 4.99 -8.79
CA THR A 43 5.25 4.46 -7.80
C THR A 43 5.03 5.16 -6.48
N ILE A 44 4.91 4.39 -5.40
CA ILE A 44 4.85 4.91 -4.03
C ILE A 44 5.94 4.26 -3.20
N VAL A 45 6.46 5.01 -2.24
CA VAL A 45 7.40 4.49 -1.24
C VAL A 45 6.70 4.46 0.10
N VAL A 46 6.83 3.33 0.79
CA VAL A 46 6.29 3.10 2.13
C VAL A 46 7.35 2.56 3.06
N ASP A 47 7.31 2.99 4.31
CA ASP A 47 8.30 2.60 5.32
C ASP A 47 8.04 1.18 5.87
N GLU A 48 6.78 0.71 5.83
CA GLU A 48 6.37 -0.61 6.32
C GLU A 48 6.17 -1.63 5.19
N GLU A 49 6.38 -2.91 5.49
CA GLU A 49 6.19 -4.00 4.54
C GLU A 49 4.72 -4.11 4.10
N PRO A 50 4.43 -4.12 2.79
CA PRO A 50 3.07 -4.28 2.30
C PRO A 50 2.51 -5.66 2.65
N ARG A 51 1.28 -5.68 3.17
CA ARG A 51 0.56 -6.90 3.51
C ARG A 51 -0.15 -7.44 2.28
N LEU A 52 0.16 -8.67 1.88
CA LEU A 52 -0.44 -9.36 0.74
C LEU A 52 -1.49 -10.35 1.26
N GLU A 53 -2.77 -10.02 1.18
CA GLU A 53 -3.87 -10.89 1.64
C GLU A 53 -4.48 -11.67 0.49
N GLY A 54 -4.00 -12.90 0.26
CA GLY A 54 -4.56 -13.80 -0.75
C GLY A 54 -4.27 -13.41 -2.20
N VAL A 55 -3.37 -12.44 -2.41
CA VAL A 55 -2.92 -12.03 -3.75
C VAL A 55 -1.78 -12.94 -4.21
N PRO A 56 -1.84 -13.54 -5.41
CA PRO A 56 -0.71 -14.30 -5.94
C PRO A 56 0.49 -13.39 -6.22
N TYR A 57 1.66 -13.79 -5.71
CA TYR A 57 2.91 -13.08 -5.92
C TYR A 57 4.07 -14.04 -6.08
N VAL A 58 5.09 -13.60 -6.80
CA VAL A 58 6.38 -14.28 -6.95
C VAL A 58 7.43 -13.47 -6.23
N LYS A 59 8.26 -14.15 -5.43
CA LYS A 59 9.41 -13.53 -4.78
C LYS A 59 10.67 -13.80 -5.61
N GLU A 60 11.28 -12.73 -6.12
CA GLU A 60 12.53 -12.75 -6.87
C GLU A 60 13.61 -12.03 -6.06
N GLY A 61 14.29 -12.78 -5.17
CA GLY A 61 15.27 -12.22 -4.25
C GLY A 61 14.65 -11.26 -3.23
N ASP A 62 15.06 -9.99 -3.29
CA ASP A 62 14.54 -8.90 -2.46
C ASP A 62 13.29 -8.21 -3.05
N ASN A 63 12.86 -8.62 -4.24
CA ASN A 63 11.69 -8.07 -4.91
C ASN A 63 10.51 -9.04 -4.83
N LEU A 64 9.30 -8.50 -4.74
CA LEU A 64 8.04 -9.23 -4.84
C LEU A 64 7.28 -8.71 -6.06
N ARG A 65 6.87 -9.62 -6.94
CA ARG A 65 6.07 -9.30 -8.12
C ARG A 65 4.68 -9.88 -7.94
N ILE A 66 3.67 -9.02 -7.88
CA ILE A 66 2.26 -9.42 -7.89
C ILE A 66 1.92 -9.94 -9.28
N GLU A 67 1.48 -11.19 -9.37
CA GLU A 67 1.04 -11.84 -10.63
C GLU A 67 -0.47 -11.76 -10.84
N ALA A 68 -1.21 -11.20 -9.88
CA ALA A 68 -2.65 -10.99 -10.03
C ALA A 68 -2.95 -10.10 -11.25
N GLN A 69 -3.82 -10.57 -12.14
CA GLN A 69 -4.32 -9.75 -13.24
C GLN A 69 -5.06 -8.52 -12.72
N GLU A 70 -5.79 -8.67 -11.61
CA GLU A 70 -6.61 -7.63 -11.00
C GLU A 70 -6.43 -7.71 -9.48
N CYS A 71 -5.98 -6.63 -8.86
CA CYS A 71 -5.89 -6.54 -7.40
C CYS A 71 -6.16 -5.11 -6.94
N LYS A 72 -6.56 -4.98 -5.68
CA LYS A 72 -6.81 -3.69 -5.04
C LYS A 72 -5.70 -3.38 -4.05
N LEU A 73 -5.08 -2.22 -4.23
CA LEU A 73 -4.11 -1.65 -3.30
C LEU A 73 -4.83 -0.66 -2.40
N LYS A 74 -4.85 -0.95 -1.10
CA LYS A 74 -5.38 -0.05 -0.08
C LYS A 74 -4.22 0.58 0.69
N VAL A 75 -4.11 1.89 0.59
CA VAL A 75 -3.18 2.73 1.35
C VAL A 75 -3.93 3.32 2.53
N ILE A 76 -3.58 2.90 3.73
CA ILE A 76 -4.19 3.38 4.98
C ILE A 76 -3.15 4.26 5.67
N ARG A 77 -3.46 5.55 5.80
CA ARG A 77 -2.62 6.50 6.54
C ARG A 77 -3.22 6.75 7.92
N GLU A 78 -2.53 6.26 8.94
CA GLU A 78 -2.88 6.44 10.36
C GLU A 78 -1.74 7.21 11.03
N ASN A 79 -1.99 8.46 11.40
CA ASN A 79 -0.98 9.39 11.95
C ASN A 79 0.25 9.50 11.01
N GLU A 80 1.39 8.97 11.43
CA GLU A 80 2.66 8.96 10.70
C GLU A 80 2.93 7.64 9.95
N LYS A 81 2.10 6.61 10.13
CA LYS A 81 2.29 5.30 9.52
C LYS A 81 1.48 5.14 8.24
N ARG A 82 2.09 4.46 7.27
CA ARG A 82 1.44 4.09 6.00
C ARG A 82 1.38 2.58 5.94
N LYS A 83 0.19 2.02 6.13
CA LYS A 83 -0.06 0.60 5.90
C LYS A 83 -0.51 0.41 4.47
N ILE A 84 0.11 -0.56 3.81
CA ILE A 84 -0.29 -1.00 2.48
C ILE A 84 -0.89 -2.39 2.61
N VAL A 85 -2.07 -2.57 2.04
CA VAL A 85 -2.73 -3.87 1.95
C VAL A 85 -3.09 -4.13 0.50
N PHE A 86 -2.66 -5.26 -0.03
CA PHE A 86 -3.11 -5.77 -1.31
C PHE A 86 -4.15 -6.86 -1.07
N THR A 87 -5.29 -6.73 -1.74
CA THR A 87 -6.35 -7.75 -1.74
C THR A 87 -6.68 -8.12 -3.19
N PRO A 88 -7.04 -9.38 -3.48
CA PRO A 88 -7.57 -9.73 -4.79
C PRO A 88 -8.87 -8.93 -5.02
N LEU A 89 -9.15 -8.61 -6.29
CA LEU A 89 -10.43 -8.07 -6.72
C LEU A 89 -11.44 -9.19 -6.95
#